data_AF-A0A4Q7EEY2-F1
#
_entry.id   AF-A0A4Q7EEY2-F1
#
_cell.length_a   1.000
_cell.length_b   1.000
_cell.length_c   1.000
_cell.angle_alpha   90.00
_cell.angle_beta   90.00
_cell.angle_gamma   90.00
#
_symmetry.space_group_name_H-M   'P 1'
#
loop_
_entity.id
_entity.type
_entity.pdbx_description
1 polymer ?
#
loop_
_entity_poly.entity_id
_entity_poly.type
_entity_poly.pdbx_seq_one_letter_code
_entity_poly.pdbx_strand_id
1 'polypeptide(L)'
;MQKFWKKLPGLGITGYLLLGAGLPAIAQSERWPTEVEQQQLQQIMRQRLPDLATSEFYPDRRTLAERWIVAEFARAWAAVDPAVAPYLGEWVAIEESLYIYPSSTPGQVCILDIYLDEGDFYTGQVREGKVYTTTNLVFLLDGNFLGNTFIYEDQPGIYEYAYPRPLLDPATTLGAYYPAAIAAFEAMNCEIGLPNRL
;
A
#
# COMPACT_ATOMS: atom_id res chain seq x y z
N MET A 1 -1.13 -9.70 0.94
CA MET A 1 -0.22 -10.80 1.40
C MET A 1 -0.42 -11.24 2.87
N GLN A 2 -1.63 -11.67 3.28
CA GLN A 2 -1.88 -12.14 4.67
C GLN A 2 -2.69 -13.45 4.78
N LYS A 3 -2.90 -14.19 3.69
CA LYS A 3 -3.73 -15.42 3.71
C LYS A 3 -3.12 -16.59 2.94
N PHE A 4 -1.90 -16.95 3.29
CA PHE A 4 -1.34 -18.29 3.12
C PHE A 4 -1.03 -18.72 4.56
N TRP A 5 -1.75 -19.58 5.28
CA TRP A 5 -2.19 -20.93 4.97
C TRP A 5 -3.28 -21.36 5.96
N LYS A 6 -4.46 -21.81 5.49
CA LYS A 6 -5.44 -22.55 6.32
C LYS A 6 -5.84 -23.88 5.66
N LYS A 7 -5.39 -24.96 6.31
CA LYS A 7 -5.95 -26.33 6.41
C LYS A 7 -5.96 -27.25 5.18
N LEU A 8 -5.32 -28.42 5.37
CA LEU A 8 -5.81 -29.72 4.90
C LEU A 8 -6.03 -30.64 6.12
N PRO A 9 -7.11 -31.42 6.20
CA PRO A 9 -7.36 -32.37 7.28
C PRO A 9 -6.63 -33.70 7.05
N GLY A 10 -6.35 -34.41 8.14
CA GLY A 10 -5.39 -35.52 8.17
C GLY A 10 -5.97 -36.91 7.90
N LEU A 11 -5.06 -37.88 7.94
CA LEU A 11 -5.30 -39.29 8.29
C LEU A 11 -3.95 -40.01 8.45
N GLY A 12 -3.74 -40.68 9.58
CA GLY A 12 -2.63 -41.61 9.80
C GLY A 12 -2.10 -41.64 11.23
N ILE A 13 -2.59 -42.60 12.03
CA ILE A 13 -2.24 -42.86 13.42
C ILE A 13 -0.90 -43.62 13.51
N THR A 14 0.05 -43.15 14.32
CA THR A 14 0.92 -44.03 15.14
C THR A 14 1.63 -43.23 16.25
N GLY A 15 1.50 -43.72 17.49
CA GLY A 15 1.99 -43.04 18.67
C GLY A 15 3.50 -43.10 18.85
N TYR A 16 4.07 -41.96 19.27
CA TYR A 16 5.25 -41.86 20.10
C TYR A 16 5.00 -40.77 21.16
N LEU A 17 5.22 -41.10 22.42
CA LEU A 17 5.31 -40.16 23.52
C LEU A 17 6.55 -39.28 23.28
N LEU A 18 6.35 -38.10 22.69
CA LEU A 18 7.34 -37.04 22.66
C LEU A 18 6.96 -36.04 23.76
N LEU A 19 7.88 -35.83 24.71
CA LEU A 19 7.85 -34.67 25.58
C LEU A 19 7.66 -33.44 24.70
N GLY A 20 6.50 -32.81 24.80
CA GLY A 20 6.19 -31.57 24.12
C GLY A 20 7.06 -30.46 24.67
N ALA A 21 8.30 -30.36 24.19
CA ALA A 21 8.98 -29.08 24.10
C ALA A 21 8.10 -28.23 23.18
N GLY A 22 7.21 -27.44 23.79
CA GLY A 22 6.49 -26.40 23.07
C GLY A 22 7.56 -25.51 22.45
N LEU A 23 7.80 -25.69 21.16
CA LEU A 23 8.48 -24.68 20.37
C LEU A 23 7.75 -23.37 20.68
N PRO A 24 8.45 -22.30 21.09
CA PRO A 24 7.79 -21.02 21.25
C PRO A 24 7.10 -20.73 19.92
N ALA A 25 5.78 -20.64 19.95
CA ALA A 25 5.07 -20.02 18.85
C ALA A 25 5.63 -18.60 18.79
N ILE A 26 6.54 -18.36 17.84
CA ILE A 26 6.99 -17.01 17.51
C ILE A 26 5.74 -16.33 16.99
N ALA A 27 5.08 -15.58 17.87
CA ALA A 27 3.91 -14.81 17.52
C ALA A 27 4.38 -13.77 16.51
N GLN A 28 3.98 -13.93 15.25
CA GLN A 28 4.22 -12.93 14.21
C GLN A 28 3.72 -11.59 14.75
N SER A 29 4.59 -10.58 14.83
CA SER A 29 4.17 -9.28 15.32
C SER A 29 3.29 -8.57 14.28
N GLU A 30 1.98 -8.65 14.45
CA GLU A 30 0.98 -7.84 13.73
C GLU A 30 1.03 -6.39 14.22
N ARG A 31 2.15 -5.70 13.98
CA ARG A 31 2.37 -4.31 14.38
C ARG A 31 2.84 -3.47 13.21
N TRP A 32 2.61 -2.16 13.29
CA TRP A 32 3.36 -1.22 12.46
C TRP A 32 4.86 -1.29 12.79
N PRO A 33 5.74 -1.01 11.81
CA PRO A 33 7.13 -0.65 12.11
C PRO A 33 7.19 0.47 13.14
N THR A 34 8.13 0.41 14.07
CA THR A 34 8.39 1.46 15.06
C THR A 34 8.97 2.69 14.39
N GLU A 35 8.96 3.84 15.07
CA GLU A 35 9.54 5.08 14.53
C GLU A 35 11.02 4.93 14.16
N VAL A 36 11.79 4.19 14.97
CA VAL A 36 13.22 3.93 14.69
C VAL A 36 13.38 3.08 13.44
N GLU A 37 12.57 2.03 13.28
CA GLU A 37 12.59 1.17 12.09
C GLU A 37 12.15 1.96 10.84
N GLN A 38 11.12 2.79 10.94
CA GLN A 38 10.67 3.64 9.84
C GLN A 38 11.77 4.60 9.37
N GLN A 39 12.48 5.24 10.31
CA GLN A 39 13.59 6.14 9.97
C GLN A 39 14.74 5.40 9.27
N GLN A 40 15.08 4.20 9.76
CA GLN A 40 16.10 3.35 9.13
C GLN A 40 15.68 2.94 7.72
N LEU A 41 14.44 2.47 7.54
CA LEU A 41 13.92 2.08 6.24
C LEU A 41 13.83 3.27 5.26
N GLN A 42 13.45 4.45 5.73
CA GLN A 42 13.45 5.66 4.90
C GLN A 42 14.86 6.02 4.44
N GLN A 43 15.86 5.88 5.32
CA GLN A 43 17.26 6.10 4.96
C GLN A 43 17.75 5.07 3.93
N ILE A 44 17.37 3.80 4.09
CA ILE A 44 17.69 2.73 3.12
C ILE A 44 17.07 3.05 1.76
N MET A 45 15.78 3.43 1.71
CA MET A 45 15.11 3.83 0.47
C MET A 45 15.84 5.00 -0.18
N ARG A 46 16.13 6.08 0.56
CA ARG A 46 16.86 7.26 0.05
C ARG A 46 18.20 6.91 -0.58
N GLN A 47 18.94 5.98 0.03
CA GLN A 47 20.21 5.52 -0.51
C GLN A 47 20.06 4.75 -1.82
N ARG A 48 18.93 4.04 -2.00
CA ARG A 48 18.62 3.29 -3.22
C ARG A 48 18.00 4.13 -4.33
N LEU A 49 17.41 5.29 -4.02
CA LEU A 49 16.69 6.11 -5.01
C LEU A 49 17.48 6.41 -6.29
N PRO A 50 18.78 6.75 -6.27
CA PRO A 50 19.54 6.97 -7.51
C PRO A 50 19.57 5.72 -8.41
N ASP A 51 19.74 4.54 -7.81
CA ASP A 51 19.77 3.27 -8.53
C ASP A 51 18.37 2.90 -9.04
N LEU A 52 17.34 3.05 -8.20
CA LEU A 52 15.94 2.80 -8.57
C LEU A 52 15.49 3.71 -9.72
N ALA A 53 15.85 5.00 -9.69
CA ALA A 53 15.48 5.96 -10.73
C ALA A 53 16.07 5.66 -12.11
N THR A 54 17.15 4.88 -12.18
CA THR A 54 17.79 4.44 -13.43
C THR A 54 17.51 2.97 -13.77
N SER A 55 16.80 2.27 -12.89
CA SER A 55 16.49 0.86 -13.01
C SER A 55 15.48 0.58 -14.12
N GLU A 56 15.62 -0.56 -14.78
CA GLU A 56 14.62 -1.09 -15.72
C GLU A 56 13.30 -1.48 -15.05
N PHE A 57 13.31 -1.66 -13.72
CA PHE A 57 12.14 -2.01 -12.91
C PHE A 57 11.28 -0.79 -12.57
N TYR A 58 11.87 0.40 -12.45
CA TYR A 58 11.17 1.66 -12.15
C TYR A 58 11.41 2.74 -13.21
N PRO A 59 11.12 2.50 -14.50
CA PRO A 59 11.20 3.55 -15.50
C PRO A 59 10.01 4.50 -15.34
N ASP A 60 10.26 5.82 -15.36
CA ASP A 60 9.18 6.80 -15.47
C ASP A 60 8.60 6.77 -16.90
N ARG A 61 7.60 5.91 -17.10
CA ARG A 61 6.89 5.73 -18.37
C ARG A 61 5.77 6.74 -18.59
N ARG A 62 5.58 7.71 -17.68
CA ARG A 62 4.50 8.68 -17.78
C ARG A 62 4.79 9.68 -18.89
N THR A 63 3.82 9.87 -19.75
CA THR A 63 3.73 10.98 -20.69
C THR A 63 3.64 12.32 -19.95
N LEU A 64 3.89 13.42 -20.67
CA LEU A 64 3.69 14.76 -20.11
C LEU A 64 2.23 14.96 -19.65
N ALA A 65 1.26 14.47 -20.41
CA ALA A 65 -0.16 14.57 -20.06
C ALA A 65 -0.48 13.87 -18.74
N GLU A 66 0.02 12.64 -18.53
CA GLU A 66 -0.19 11.91 -17.28
C GLU A 66 0.43 12.64 -16.08
N ARG A 67 1.65 13.18 -16.24
CA ARG A 67 2.30 13.98 -15.18
C ARG A 67 1.46 15.20 -14.80
N TRP A 68 0.92 15.90 -15.81
CA TRP A 68 0.04 17.05 -15.60
C TRP A 68 -1.26 16.66 -14.91
N ILE A 69 -1.91 15.57 -15.31
CA ILE A 69 -3.16 15.09 -14.71
C ILE A 69 -2.94 14.75 -13.23
N VAL A 70 -1.88 14.02 -12.89
CA VAL A 70 -1.57 13.66 -11.49
C VAL A 70 -1.27 14.90 -10.66
N ALA A 71 -0.43 15.81 -11.18
CA ALA A 71 -0.08 17.04 -10.47
C ALA A 71 -1.31 17.92 -10.23
N GLU A 72 -2.20 18.03 -11.22
CA GLU A 72 -3.44 18.80 -11.11
C GLU A 72 -4.43 18.17 -10.13
N PHE A 73 -4.57 16.84 -10.18
CA PHE A 73 -5.41 16.10 -9.23
C PHE A 73 -4.94 16.30 -7.79
N ALA A 74 -3.65 16.09 -7.53
CA ALA A 74 -3.05 16.33 -6.21
C ALA A 74 -3.20 17.80 -5.78
N ARG A 75 -3.00 18.75 -6.70
CA ARG A 75 -3.16 20.20 -6.42
C ARG A 75 -4.60 20.55 -6.04
N ALA A 76 -5.59 19.99 -6.72
CA ALA A 76 -7.00 20.22 -6.41
C ALA A 76 -7.33 19.70 -5.00
N TRP A 77 -6.89 18.48 -4.68
CA TRP A 77 -7.09 17.89 -3.35
C TRP A 77 -6.29 18.59 -2.26
N ALA A 78 -5.13 19.18 -2.56
CA ALA A 78 -4.35 19.93 -1.58
C ALA A 78 -5.08 21.14 -0.99
N ALA A 79 -6.09 21.68 -1.68
CA ALA A 79 -6.94 22.75 -1.17
C ALA A 79 -7.93 22.28 -0.08
N VAL A 80 -8.30 21.00 -0.09
CA VAL A 80 -9.31 20.41 0.82
C VAL A 80 -8.65 19.57 1.90
N ASP A 81 -7.66 18.77 1.53
CA ASP A 81 -6.91 17.90 2.41
C ASP A 81 -5.43 17.88 1.99
N PRO A 82 -4.63 18.85 2.45
CA PRO A 82 -3.22 18.95 2.09
C PRO A 82 -2.37 17.78 2.61
N ALA A 83 -2.84 17.03 3.61
CA ALA A 83 -2.09 15.92 4.18
C ALA A 83 -2.13 14.69 3.28
N VAL A 84 -3.29 14.41 2.64
CA VAL A 84 -3.46 13.25 1.75
C VAL A 84 -2.96 13.51 0.33
N ALA A 85 -3.05 14.76 -0.13
CA ALA A 85 -2.75 15.14 -1.52
C ALA A 85 -1.43 14.59 -2.10
N PRO A 86 -0.30 14.56 -1.37
CA PRO A 86 0.96 14.04 -1.89
C PRO A 86 0.96 12.54 -2.21
N TYR A 87 0.03 11.78 -1.64
CA TYR A 87 -0.05 10.33 -1.82
C TYR A 87 -0.97 9.91 -2.95
N LEU A 88 -1.79 10.82 -3.50
CA LEU A 88 -2.83 10.46 -4.45
C LEU A 88 -2.26 10.05 -5.81
N GLY A 89 -2.75 8.94 -6.34
CA GLY A 89 -2.27 8.38 -7.60
C GLY A 89 -2.26 6.86 -7.61
N GLU A 90 -2.04 6.29 -8.80
CA GLU A 90 -1.64 4.90 -8.98
C GLU A 90 -0.11 4.82 -8.86
N TRP A 91 0.38 4.15 -7.84
CA TRP A 91 1.80 3.90 -7.58
C TRP A 91 2.15 2.51 -8.08
N VAL A 92 3.19 2.41 -8.91
CA VAL A 92 3.55 1.15 -9.58
C VAL A 92 4.86 0.60 -9.03
N ALA A 93 4.88 -0.71 -8.77
CA ALA A 93 6.07 -1.47 -8.43
C ALA A 93 6.21 -2.69 -9.34
N ILE A 94 7.14 -3.59 -9.01
CA ILE A 94 7.31 -4.85 -9.75
C ILE A 94 6.08 -5.73 -9.47
N GLU A 95 5.30 -6.05 -10.50
CA GLU A 95 4.12 -6.94 -10.41
C GLU A 95 2.98 -6.46 -9.49
N GLU A 96 3.05 -5.22 -9.03
CA GLU A 96 2.12 -4.66 -8.03
C GLU A 96 1.74 -3.21 -8.36
N SER A 97 0.53 -2.82 -7.99
CA SER A 97 0.05 -1.44 -8.09
C SER A 97 -0.79 -1.05 -6.87
N LEU A 98 -0.47 0.08 -6.26
CA LEU A 98 -1.24 0.71 -5.19
C LEU A 98 -1.99 1.91 -5.74
N TYR A 99 -3.32 1.86 -5.74
CA TYR A 99 -4.17 2.99 -6.08
C TYR A 99 -4.60 3.69 -4.81
N ILE A 100 -4.10 4.90 -4.59
CA ILE A 100 -4.40 5.70 -3.40
C ILE A 100 -5.38 6.80 -3.78
N TYR A 101 -6.63 6.62 -3.35
CA TYR A 101 -7.73 7.55 -3.54
C TYR A 101 -7.96 8.39 -2.28
N PRO A 102 -8.46 9.63 -2.44
CA PRO A 102 -8.94 10.42 -1.32
C PRO A 102 -10.19 9.78 -0.67
N SER A 103 -10.36 10.03 0.63
CA SER A 103 -11.60 9.75 1.36
C SER A 103 -12.31 11.07 1.68
N SER A 104 -13.63 11.04 1.80
CA SER A 104 -14.41 12.16 2.37
C SER A 104 -14.12 12.39 3.86
N THR A 105 -13.43 11.44 4.52
CA THR A 105 -12.95 11.59 5.90
C THR A 105 -11.58 12.29 5.91
N PRO A 106 -11.43 13.45 6.57
CA PRO A 106 -10.16 14.18 6.58
C PRO A 106 -8.97 13.37 7.10
N GLY A 107 -7.85 13.49 6.40
CA GLY A 107 -6.60 12.79 6.64
C GLY A 107 -6.66 11.30 6.31
N GLN A 108 -7.75 10.78 5.76
CA GLN A 108 -7.89 9.37 5.40
C GLN A 108 -7.71 9.17 3.89
N VAL A 109 -7.07 8.06 3.52
CA VAL A 109 -6.96 7.58 2.15
C VAL A 109 -7.61 6.21 2.02
N CYS A 110 -8.16 5.94 0.84
CA CYS A 110 -8.63 4.63 0.41
C CYS A 110 -7.57 4.00 -0.49
N ILE A 111 -7.24 2.74 -0.25
CA ILE A 111 -6.12 2.08 -0.93
C ILE A 111 -6.65 0.79 -1.55
N LEU A 112 -6.52 0.68 -2.87
CA LEU A 112 -6.65 -0.59 -3.58
C LEU A 112 -5.25 -1.10 -3.88
N ASP A 113 -5.00 -2.34 -3.51
CA ASP A 113 -3.71 -3.00 -3.61
C ASP A 113 -3.84 -4.20 -4.53
N ILE A 114 -3.25 -4.10 -5.71
CA ILE A 114 -3.38 -5.08 -6.77
C ILE A 114 -2.02 -5.74 -6.98
N TYR A 115 -1.97 -7.05 -6.74
CA TYR A 115 -0.77 -7.87 -6.90
C TYR A 115 -1.14 -9.12 -7.69
N LEU A 116 -0.59 -9.26 -8.91
CA LEU A 116 -0.89 -10.37 -9.82
C LEU A 116 -2.42 -10.60 -9.98
N ASP A 117 -2.93 -11.74 -9.50
CA ASP A 117 -4.34 -12.14 -9.54
C ASP A 117 -5.11 -11.84 -8.24
N GLU A 118 -4.49 -11.15 -7.29
CA GLU A 118 -5.07 -10.73 -6.03
C GLU A 118 -5.33 -9.21 -6.01
N GLY A 119 -6.44 -8.83 -5.37
CA GLY A 119 -6.81 -7.45 -5.15
C GLY A 119 -7.37 -7.28 -3.75
N ASP A 120 -6.73 -6.43 -2.95
CA ASP A 120 -7.12 -6.11 -1.59
C ASP A 120 -7.56 -4.64 -1.48
N PHE A 121 -8.38 -4.36 -0.47
CA PHE A 121 -8.78 -3.01 -0.11
C PHE A 121 -8.49 -2.74 1.36
N TYR A 122 -7.95 -1.57 1.65
CA TYR A 122 -7.79 -1.08 3.01
C TYR A 122 -7.78 0.45 3.04
N THR A 123 -7.83 1.00 4.26
CA THR A 123 -7.72 2.46 4.46
C THR A 123 -6.42 2.81 5.16
N GLY A 124 -5.99 4.06 4.99
CA GLY A 124 -4.87 4.62 5.71
C GLY A 124 -5.21 5.96 6.34
N GLN A 125 -4.59 6.25 7.48
CA GLN A 125 -4.66 7.57 8.11
C GLN A 125 -3.30 8.27 7.97
N VAL A 126 -3.32 9.48 7.43
CA VAL A 126 -2.16 10.35 7.38
C VAL A 126 -1.92 10.96 8.76
N ARG A 127 -0.73 10.72 9.31
CA ARG A 127 -0.23 11.30 10.55
C ARG A 127 1.25 11.59 10.38
N GLU A 128 1.67 12.80 10.76
CA GLU A 128 3.09 13.20 10.73
C GLU A 128 3.77 12.99 9.35
N GLY A 129 3.02 13.20 8.26
CA GLY A 129 3.55 13.03 6.90
C GLY A 129 3.83 11.58 6.52
N LYS A 130 3.07 10.63 7.08
CA LYS A 130 3.11 9.18 6.77
C LYS A 130 1.70 8.62 6.73
N VAL A 131 1.45 7.58 5.95
CA VAL A 131 0.16 6.87 5.93
C VAL A 131 0.27 5.63 6.80
N TYR A 132 -0.53 5.52 7.85
CA TYR A 132 -0.65 4.30 8.67
C TYR A 132 -1.89 3.52 8.23
N THR A 133 -1.69 2.33 7.67
CA THR A 133 -2.80 1.53 7.12
C THR A 133 -3.47 0.66 8.18
N THR A 134 -4.70 0.23 7.92
CA THR A 134 -5.42 -0.77 8.72
C THR A 134 -4.82 -2.18 8.61
N THR A 135 -3.84 -2.38 7.74
CA THR A 135 -3.12 -3.64 7.50
C THR A 135 -1.71 -3.65 8.09
N ASN A 136 -1.43 -2.73 9.03
CA ASN A 136 -0.13 -2.60 9.71
C ASN A 136 1.03 -2.18 8.79
N LEU A 137 0.74 -1.56 7.64
CA LEU A 137 1.73 -0.95 6.76
C LEU A 137 1.92 0.53 7.11
N VAL A 138 3.10 1.07 6.83
CA VAL A 138 3.36 2.50 6.87
C VAL A 138 3.94 2.99 5.56
N PHE A 139 3.27 3.93 4.89
CA PHE A 139 3.77 4.52 3.65
C PHE A 139 4.61 5.76 3.93
N LEU A 140 5.82 5.76 3.38
CA LEU A 140 6.83 6.81 3.50
C LEU A 140 7.07 7.43 2.13
N LEU A 141 6.79 8.72 1.97
CA LEU A 141 6.95 9.41 0.71
C LEU A 141 8.34 10.06 0.59
N ASP A 142 8.96 9.94 -0.59
CA ASP A 142 10.18 10.69 -0.93
C ASP A 142 10.19 11.05 -2.43
N GLY A 143 9.75 12.27 -2.73
CA GLY A 143 9.62 12.76 -4.10
C GLY A 143 8.64 11.93 -4.93
N ASN A 144 9.14 11.27 -5.99
CA ASN A 144 8.34 10.41 -6.86
C ASN A 144 8.36 8.93 -6.42
N PHE A 145 8.79 8.63 -5.20
CA PHE A 145 8.85 7.28 -4.67
C PHE A 145 8.03 7.15 -3.39
N LEU A 146 7.37 6.01 -3.26
CA LEU A 146 6.59 5.63 -2.09
C LEU A 146 7.16 4.34 -1.52
N GLY A 147 7.63 4.37 -0.28
CA GLY A 147 8.06 3.18 0.44
C GLY A 147 6.90 2.62 1.26
N ASN A 148 6.50 1.38 0.98
CA ASN A 148 5.60 0.59 1.80
C ASN A 148 6.40 -0.22 2.82
N THR A 149 6.30 0.16 4.09
CA THR A 149 7.04 -0.49 5.18
C THR A 149 6.17 -1.44 5.99
N PHE A 150 6.74 -2.58 6.38
CA PHE A 150 6.04 -3.67 7.04
C PHE A 150 6.95 -4.42 8.01
N ILE A 151 6.36 -5.27 8.86
CA ILE A 151 7.08 -6.26 9.66
C ILE A 151 6.78 -7.65 9.10
N TYR A 152 7.82 -8.40 8.77
CA TYR A 152 7.73 -9.79 8.32
C TYR A 152 8.71 -10.65 9.09
N GLU A 153 8.24 -11.72 9.75
CA GLU A 153 9.09 -12.58 10.60
C GLU A 153 9.93 -11.77 11.62
N ASP A 154 9.29 -10.76 12.22
CA ASP A 154 9.88 -9.80 13.17
C ASP A 154 11.04 -8.96 12.60
N GLN A 155 11.18 -8.92 11.28
CA GLN A 155 12.12 -8.05 10.58
C GLN A 155 11.39 -6.90 9.87
N PRO A 156 11.87 -5.65 10.02
CA PRO A 156 11.35 -4.53 9.24
C PRO A 156 11.76 -4.64 7.78
N GLY A 157 10.79 -4.48 6.88
CA GLY A 157 10.97 -4.47 5.44
C GLY A 157 10.45 -3.18 4.80
N ILE A 158 10.96 -2.86 3.62
CA ILE A 158 10.44 -1.80 2.75
C ILE A 158 10.34 -2.32 1.33
N TYR A 159 9.22 -2.00 0.68
CA TYR A 159 8.97 -2.25 -0.72
C TYR A 159 8.64 -0.92 -1.41
N GLU A 160 9.31 -0.63 -2.52
CA GLU A 160 9.25 0.68 -3.18
C GLU A 160 8.27 0.68 -4.37
N TYR A 161 7.53 1.77 -4.51
CA TYR A 161 6.73 2.10 -5.69
C TYR A 161 7.23 3.43 -6.25
N ALA A 162 6.98 3.68 -7.53
CA ALA A 162 7.48 4.88 -8.18
C ALA A 162 6.45 5.53 -9.11
N TYR A 163 6.68 6.82 -9.34
CA TYR A 163 6.10 7.63 -10.39
C TYR A 163 4.57 7.54 -10.46
N PRO A 164 3.84 8.21 -9.55
CA PRO A 164 2.40 8.09 -9.47
C PRO A 164 1.75 8.47 -10.81
N ARG A 165 0.80 7.64 -11.23
CA ARG A 165 0.02 7.74 -12.47
C ARG A 165 -1.40 8.23 -12.18
N PRO A 166 -2.12 8.71 -13.21
CA PRO A 166 -3.50 9.12 -13.05
C PRO A 166 -4.35 7.99 -12.48
N LEU A 167 -5.17 8.31 -11.48
CA LEU A 167 -6.20 7.38 -11.01
C LEU A 167 -7.25 7.17 -12.11
N LEU A 168 -7.75 5.95 -12.17
CA LEU A 168 -8.87 5.55 -13.03
C LEU A 168 -10.08 5.25 -12.15
N ASP A 169 -11.27 5.16 -12.75
CA ASP A 169 -12.44 4.68 -12.01
C ASP A 169 -12.29 3.17 -11.75
N PRO A 170 -12.10 2.74 -10.49
CA PRO A 170 -11.80 1.35 -10.18
C PRO A 170 -12.97 0.42 -10.46
N ALA A 171 -14.22 0.89 -10.46
CA ALA A 171 -15.36 0.07 -10.83
C ALA A 171 -15.31 -0.34 -12.31
N THR A 172 -14.82 0.55 -13.17
CA THR A 172 -14.72 0.30 -14.61
C THR A 172 -13.47 -0.48 -15.01
N THR A 173 -12.36 -0.31 -14.28
CA THR A 173 -11.06 -0.91 -14.65
C THR A 173 -10.73 -2.18 -13.89
N LEU A 174 -11.14 -2.26 -12.61
CA LEU A 174 -10.77 -3.34 -11.69
C LEU A 174 -11.99 -4.18 -11.26
N GLY A 175 -13.21 -3.68 -11.39
CA GLY A 175 -14.43 -4.31 -10.88
C GLY A 175 -14.71 -5.73 -11.38
N ALA A 176 -14.36 -6.03 -12.63
CA ALA A 176 -14.52 -7.38 -13.19
C ALA A 176 -13.53 -8.41 -12.61
N TYR A 177 -12.36 -7.94 -12.17
CA TYR A 177 -11.27 -8.80 -11.69
C TYR A 177 -11.26 -8.92 -10.17
N TYR A 178 -11.58 -7.83 -9.46
CA TYR A 178 -11.47 -7.74 -8.00
C TYR A 178 -12.77 -7.23 -7.35
N PRO A 179 -13.92 -7.91 -7.58
CA PRO A 179 -15.23 -7.39 -7.17
C PRO A 179 -15.36 -7.20 -5.65
N ALA A 180 -14.66 -8.01 -4.84
CA ALA A 180 -14.67 -7.86 -3.39
C ALA A 180 -13.94 -6.58 -2.92
N ALA A 181 -12.78 -6.28 -3.52
CA ALA A 181 -12.04 -5.06 -3.22
C ALA A 181 -12.82 -3.82 -3.66
N ILE A 182 -13.46 -3.88 -4.83
CA ILE A 182 -14.31 -2.78 -5.32
C ILE A 182 -15.55 -2.58 -4.46
N ALA A 183 -16.23 -3.65 -4.05
CA ALA A 183 -17.37 -3.53 -3.13
C ALA A 183 -16.96 -2.90 -1.78
N ALA A 184 -15.76 -3.23 -1.26
CA ALA A 184 -15.23 -2.61 -0.05
C ALA A 184 -14.84 -1.13 -0.27
N PHE A 185 -14.27 -0.82 -1.43
CA PHE A 185 -13.99 0.55 -1.85
C PHE A 185 -15.26 1.40 -1.94
N GLU A 186 -16.33 0.90 -2.55
CA GLU A 186 -17.61 1.63 -2.66
C GLU A 186 -18.33 1.78 -1.31
N ALA A 187 -18.14 0.82 -0.40
CA ALA A 187 -18.72 0.87 0.94
C ALA A 187 -18.00 1.87 1.87
N MET A 188 -16.76 2.22 1.56
CA MET A 188 -16.01 3.27 2.23
C MET A 188 -16.18 4.54 1.42
N ASN A 189 -16.40 5.70 2.04
CA ASN A 189 -16.70 6.96 1.34
C ASN A 189 -15.48 7.53 0.57
N CYS A 190 -14.95 6.76 -0.37
CA CYS A 190 -13.81 7.03 -1.23
C CYS A 190 -14.25 7.87 -2.42
N GLU A 191 -13.38 8.79 -2.84
CA GLU A 191 -13.68 9.76 -3.89
C GLU A 191 -12.79 9.47 -5.10
N ILE A 192 -13.41 9.37 -6.28
CA ILE A 192 -12.74 8.99 -7.54
C ILE A 192 -12.40 10.20 -8.43
N GLY A 193 -12.82 11.40 -8.03
CA GLY A 193 -12.75 12.61 -8.85
C GLY A 193 -12.15 13.81 -8.14
N LEU A 194 -12.27 14.96 -8.79
CA LEU A 194 -11.92 16.25 -8.18
C LEU A 194 -12.78 16.49 -6.93
N PRO A 195 -12.26 17.22 -5.93
CA PRO A 195 -13.02 17.49 -4.71
C PRO A 195 -14.33 18.21 -5.04
N ASN A 196 -15.44 17.71 -4.49
CA ASN A 196 -16.77 18.28 -4.66
C ASN A 196 -17.00 19.59 -3.87
N ARG A 197 -16.01 20.04 -3.09
CA ARG A 197 -16.10 21.24 -2.23
C ARG A 197 -14.86 22.09 -2.46
N LEU A 198 -15.06 23.35 -2.89
CA LEU A 198 -14.08 24.42 -2.89
C LEU A 198 -14.50 25.47 -1.86
#